data_AF-A0A353TCC8-F1
#
_entry.id   AF-A0A353TCC8-F1
#
_cell.length_a   1.000
_cell.length_b   1.000
_cell.length_c   1.000
_cell.angle_alpha   90.00
_cell.angle_beta   90.00
_cell.angle_gamma   90.00
#
_symmetry.space_group_name_H-M   'P 1'
#
loop_
_entity.id
_entity.type
_entity.pdbx_description
1 polymer ?
#
loop_
_entity_poly.entity_id
_entity_poly.type
_entity_poly.pdbx_seq_one_letter_code
_entity_poly.pdbx_strand_id
1 'polypeptide(L)'
;MKTILVLIATVLLSVSVYAEDNKNDKNVKSTAVTEAVRKVNTVDISGSVVDNKSNESLAGAAIFIDGNKYYSDLDGNFSVSDLKPGKHTVRVELISYQPSEMQVDLQKDKEINIGLIQE
;
A
#
# COMPACT_ATOMS: atom_id res chain seq x y z
N MET A 1 22.73 5.86 26.89
CA MET A 1 22.93 4.45 26.52
C MET A 1 22.08 3.62 27.47
N LYS A 2 20.96 3.03 27.02
CA LYS A 2 20.09 2.22 27.86
C LYS A 2 20.29 0.77 27.47
N THR A 3 20.79 -0.02 28.40
CA THR A 3 21.20 -1.41 28.21
C THR A 3 20.00 -2.33 28.00
N ILE A 4 20.23 -3.30 27.14
CA ILE A 4 19.38 -4.40 26.70
C ILE A 4 18.89 -5.25 27.89
N LEU A 5 17.60 -5.59 27.89
CA LEU A 5 17.02 -6.61 28.76
C LEU A 5 16.90 -7.94 27.98
N VAL A 6 17.32 -8.98 28.65
CA VAL A 6 17.60 -10.35 28.21
C VAL A 6 16.34 -11.24 28.26
N LEU A 7 16.32 -12.21 27.32
CA LEU A 7 15.66 -13.53 27.27
C LEU A 7 14.48 -13.82 28.21
N ILE A 8 13.35 -14.26 27.63
CA ILE A 8 12.67 -15.50 28.07
C ILE A 8 12.20 -16.27 26.83
N ALA A 9 12.74 -17.48 26.68
CA ALA A 9 12.28 -18.50 25.77
C ALA A 9 11.04 -19.19 26.37
N THR A 10 9.95 -19.26 25.61
CA THR A 10 8.90 -20.27 25.83
C THR A 10 8.49 -20.86 24.49
N VAL A 11 9.10 -22.00 24.20
CA VAL A 11 8.64 -22.97 23.22
C VAL A 11 7.34 -23.58 23.76
N LEU A 12 6.22 -23.36 23.08
CA LEU A 12 5.03 -24.20 23.25
C LEU A 12 4.90 -25.09 22.02
N LEU A 13 5.40 -26.31 22.17
CA LEU A 13 5.12 -27.45 21.31
C LEU A 13 3.68 -27.90 21.55
N SER A 14 2.77 -27.66 20.60
CA SER A 14 1.48 -28.33 20.55
C SER A 14 1.54 -29.46 19.53
N VAL A 15 1.81 -30.67 20.01
CA VAL A 15 1.61 -31.91 19.24
C VAL A 15 0.12 -32.27 19.29
N SER A 16 -0.56 -32.25 18.14
CA SER A 16 -1.86 -32.88 17.99
C SER A 16 -1.67 -34.36 17.61
N VAL A 17 -1.92 -35.24 18.58
CA VAL A 17 -2.08 -36.68 18.36
C VAL A 17 -3.54 -36.92 17.98
N TYR A 18 -3.79 -37.43 16.78
CA TYR A 18 -5.09 -38.01 16.42
C TYR A 18 -4.89 -39.50 16.15
N ALA A 19 -5.62 -40.31 16.90
CA ALA A 19 -5.63 -41.75 16.79
C ALA A 19 -6.37 -42.20 15.52
N GLU A 20 -5.79 -43.19 14.87
CA GLU A 20 -6.23 -43.82 13.64
C GLU A 20 -6.95 -45.12 14.00
N ASP A 21 -8.21 -45.30 13.62
CA ASP A 21 -8.73 -46.66 13.43
C ASP A 21 -9.89 -46.80 12.40
N ASN A 22 -9.60 -47.70 11.45
CA ASN A 22 -10.41 -48.58 10.60
C ASN A 22 -11.44 -48.07 9.54
N LYS A 23 -10.96 -48.11 8.28
CA LYS A 23 -11.50 -48.82 7.07
C LYS A 23 -13.01 -48.76 6.79
N ASN A 24 -13.41 -48.15 5.66
CA ASN A 24 -13.56 -48.81 4.34
C ASN A 24 -14.27 -47.85 3.35
N ASP A 25 -13.89 -47.96 2.07
CA ASP A 25 -14.70 -47.73 0.85
C ASP A 25 -14.50 -46.48 -0.04
N LYS A 26 -13.99 -46.77 -1.25
CA LYS A 26 -14.20 -46.16 -2.59
C LYS A 26 -13.73 -44.74 -2.98
N ASN A 27 -12.73 -44.79 -3.85
CA ASN A 27 -12.32 -43.92 -4.96
C ASN A 27 -13.33 -42.87 -5.54
N VAL A 28 -12.79 -41.65 -5.75
CA VAL A 28 -13.22 -40.47 -6.54
C VAL A 28 -14.55 -39.76 -6.22
N LYS A 29 -14.47 -38.54 -5.64
CA LYS A 29 -14.99 -37.31 -6.29
C LYS A 29 -14.52 -36.03 -5.58
N SER A 30 -13.75 -35.23 -6.32
CA SER A 30 -13.49 -33.80 -6.10
C SER A 30 -14.76 -33.02 -5.70
N THR A 31 -14.74 -32.27 -4.59
CA THR A 31 -15.55 -31.05 -4.40
C THR A 31 -14.99 -30.17 -3.25
N ALA A 32 -14.63 -28.93 -3.60
CA ALA A 32 -14.53 -27.70 -2.77
C ALA A 32 -13.66 -27.73 -1.50
N VAL A 33 -12.49 -27.09 -1.48
CA VAL A 33 -12.32 -25.66 -1.75
C VAL A 33 -11.13 -25.39 -2.70
N THR A 34 -11.46 -25.21 -3.97
CA THR A 34 -10.66 -24.36 -4.84
C THR A 34 -10.91 -22.93 -4.38
N GLU A 35 -10.12 -22.44 -3.42
CA GLU A 35 -10.00 -21.02 -3.16
C GLU A 35 -9.37 -20.41 -4.41
N ALA A 36 -10.22 -19.99 -5.34
CA ALA A 36 -9.81 -19.15 -6.44
C ALA A 36 -9.16 -17.91 -5.81
N VAL A 37 -7.83 -17.90 -5.78
CA VAL A 37 -7.02 -16.70 -5.58
C VAL A 37 -7.45 -15.75 -6.69
N ARG A 38 -8.43 -14.90 -6.39
CA ARG A 38 -8.81 -13.80 -7.27
C ARG A 38 -7.57 -12.93 -7.31
N LYS A 39 -6.82 -13.02 -8.39
CA LYS A 39 -5.76 -12.06 -8.70
C LYS A 39 -6.42 -10.68 -8.69
N VAL A 40 -6.26 -9.95 -7.59
CA VAL A 40 -6.72 -8.57 -7.52
C VAL A 40 -5.77 -7.81 -8.43
N ASN A 41 -6.29 -7.31 -9.55
CA ASN A 41 -5.52 -6.39 -10.36
C ASN A 41 -5.41 -5.10 -9.55
N THR A 42 -4.21 -4.82 -9.07
CA THR A 42 -3.84 -3.55 -8.48
C THR A 42 -3.12 -2.69 -9.50
N VAL A 43 -3.08 -1.39 -9.22
CA VAL A 43 -2.38 -0.39 -10.01
C VAL A 43 -1.61 0.51 -9.06
N ASP A 44 -0.48 1.00 -9.55
CA ASP A 44 0.40 1.86 -8.75
C ASP A 44 0.34 3.31 -9.25
N ILE A 45 0.56 4.25 -8.34
CA ILE A 45 0.77 5.65 -8.68
C ILE A 45 2.12 6.10 -8.16
N SER A 46 2.91 6.72 -9.02
CA SER A 46 4.18 7.34 -8.69
C SER A 46 4.21 8.77 -9.16
N GLY A 47 5.18 9.56 -8.69
CA GLY A 47 5.26 10.94 -9.12
C GLY A 47 6.24 11.78 -8.35
N SER A 48 6.22 13.07 -8.68
CA SER A 48 6.96 14.12 -7.99
C SER A 48 6.05 15.28 -7.60
N VAL A 49 6.39 15.95 -6.51
CA VAL A 49 5.76 17.19 -6.07
C VAL A 49 6.80 18.32 -6.18
N VAL A 50 6.46 19.39 -6.89
CA VAL A 50 7.36 20.51 -7.17
C VAL A 50 6.70 21.86 -6.92
N ASP A 51 7.50 22.88 -6.65
CA ASP A 51 7.07 24.27 -6.70
C ASP A 51 6.88 24.66 -8.18
N ASN A 52 5.68 25.14 -8.52
CA ASN A 52 5.29 25.36 -9.92
C ASN A 52 6.02 26.54 -10.58
N LYS A 53 6.68 27.41 -9.80
CA LYS A 53 7.38 28.59 -10.32
C LYS A 53 8.88 28.33 -10.49
N SER A 54 9.50 27.72 -9.49
CA SER A 54 10.94 27.46 -9.43
C SER A 54 11.31 26.07 -9.96
N ASN A 55 10.36 25.14 -10.04
CA ASN A 55 10.58 23.71 -10.25
C ASN A 55 11.44 23.05 -9.15
N GLU A 56 11.50 23.64 -7.96
CA GLU A 56 12.14 23.02 -6.80
C GLU A 56 11.33 21.80 -6.33
N SER A 57 12.02 20.69 -6.02
CA SER A 57 11.40 19.52 -5.40
C SER A 57 10.89 19.83 -4.01
N LEU A 58 9.65 19.40 -3.73
CA LEU A 58 8.99 19.65 -2.46
C LEU A 58 8.96 18.39 -1.59
N ALA A 59 9.93 18.31 -0.69
CA ALA A 59 10.02 17.23 0.29
C ALA A 59 8.94 17.36 1.39
N GLY A 60 8.41 16.23 1.85
CA GLY A 60 7.45 16.17 2.94
C GLY A 60 6.06 16.73 2.62
N ALA A 61 5.72 16.91 1.34
CA ALA A 61 4.37 17.23 0.91
C ALA A 61 3.42 16.09 1.28
N ALA A 62 2.32 16.42 1.95
CA ALA A 62 1.30 15.45 2.34
C ALA A 62 0.41 15.14 1.13
N ILE A 63 0.40 13.88 0.73
CA ILE A 63 -0.37 13.39 -0.43
C ILE A 63 -1.50 12.52 0.10
N PHE A 64 -2.73 12.90 -0.22
CA PHE A 64 -3.94 12.18 0.16
C PHE A 64 -4.54 11.51 -1.07
N ILE A 65 -4.72 10.19 -1.00
CA ILE A 65 -5.38 9.39 -2.04
C ILE A 65 -6.58 8.70 -1.39
N ASP A 66 -7.79 9.15 -1.75
CA ASP A 66 -9.06 8.71 -1.14
C ASP A 66 -9.06 8.77 0.41
N GLY A 67 -8.38 9.79 0.95
CA GLY A 67 -8.26 10.01 2.39
C GLY A 67 -7.08 9.30 3.07
N ASN A 68 -6.41 8.35 2.41
CA ASN A 68 -5.17 7.76 2.91
C ASN A 68 -4.00 8.72 2.69
N LYS A 69 -3.15 8.88 3.70
CA LYS A 69 -2.06 9.88 3.70
C LYS A 69 -0.70 9.23 3.44
N TYR A 70 0.04 9.86 2.55
CA TYR A 70 1.41 9.55 2.16
C TYR A 70 2.24 10.85 2.16
N TYR A 71 3.55 10.72 1.95
CA TYR A 71 4.47 11.86 1.90
C TYR A 71 5.44 11.73 0.75
N SER A 72 5.81 12.86 0.16
CA SER A 72 6.98 12.90 -0.73
C SER A 72 8.28 12.74 0.06
N ASP A 73 9.27 12.12 -0.56
CA ASP A 73 10.62 11.92 -0.03
C ASP A 73 11.47 13.20 -0.13
N LEU A 74 12.78 13.09 0.17
CA LEU A 74 13.71 14.23 0.17
C LEU A 74 13.91 14.86 -1.22
N ASP A 75 13.64 14.11 -2.28
CA ASP A 75 13.75 14.56 -3.67
C ASP A 75 12.38 14.96 -4.24
N GLY A 76 11.35 15.02 -3.38
CA GLY A 76 9.98 15.35 -3.76
C GLY A 76 9.22 14.20 -4.42
N ASN A 77 9.77 12.99 -4.48
CA ASN A 77 9.15 11.85 -5.14
C ASN A 77 8.21 11.08 -4.22
N PHE A 78 7.24 10.38 -4.79
CA PHE A 78 6.37 9.46 -4.05
C PHE A 78 6.01 8.24 -4.90
N SER A 79 5.65 7.16 -4.20
CA SER A 79 5.10 5.94 -4.80
C SER A 79 4.07 5.34 -3.85
N VAL A 80 2.90 5.00 -4.38
CA VAL A 80 1.81 4.35 -3.67
C VAL A 80 1.36 3.17 -4.51
N SER A 81 1.50 1.98 -3.93
CA SER A 81 1.15 0.71 -4.59
C SER A 81 -0.19 0.17 -4.11
N ASP A 82 -0.65 -0.87 -4.79
CA ASP A 82 -1.82 -1.66 -4.40
C ASP A 82 -3.15 -0.90 -4.41
N LEU A 83 -3.26 0.12 -5.27
CA LEU A 83 -4.52 0.82 -5.47
C LEU A 83 -5.47 -0.02 -6.34
N LYS A 84 -6.77 0.12 -6.09
CA LYS A 84 -7.79 -0.51 -6.93
C LYS A 84 -7.91 0.27 -8.24
N PRO A 85 -8.11 -0.37 -9.39
CA PRO A 85 -8.43 0.35 -10.61
C PRO A 85 -9.71 1.20 -10.46
N GLY A 86 -9.70 2.42 -10.98
CA GLY A 86 -10.82 3.34 -10.93
C GLY A 86 -10.42 4.81 -10.71
N LYS A 87 -11.43 5.63 -10.41
CA LYS A 87 -11.22 7.06 -10.13
C LYS A 87 -10.80 7.25 -8.68
N HIS A 88 -9.67 7.93 -8.49
CA HIS A 88 -9.15 8.35 -7.21
C HIS A 88 -9.12 9.86 -7.11
N THR A 89 -9.35 10.38 -5.91
CA THR A 89 -9.10 11.81 -5.62
C THR A 89 -7.72 11.94 -4.99
N VAL A 90 -6.85 12.71 -5.63
CA VAL A 90 -5.51 13.03 -5.15
C VAL A 90 -5.50 14.48 -4.70
N ARG A 91 -5.23 14.71 -3.42
CA ARG A 91 -5.04 16.04 -2.83
C ARG A 91 -3.65 16.15 -2.25
N VAL A 92 -2.95 17.25 -2.52
CA VAL A 92 -1.59 17.49 -2.04
C VAL A 92 -1.52 18.80 -1.28
N GLU A 93 -0.87 18.75 -0.12
CA GLU A 93 -0.74 19.89 0.80
C GLU A 93 0.69 20.01 1.31
N LEU A 94 1.15 21.25 1.43
CA LEU A 94 2.40 21.59 2.09
C LEU A 94 2.25 22.96 2.76
N ILE A 95 2.92 23.16 3.89
CA ILE A 95 2.88 24.44 4.62
C ILE A 95 3.37 25.56 3.70
N SER A 96 2.67 26.69 3.68
CA SER A 96 2.96 27.86 2.83
C SER A 96 2.72 27.64 1.33
N TYR A 97 2.01 26.58 0.95
CA TYR A 97 1.56 26.32 -0.41
C TYR A 97 0.04 26.20 -0.47
N GLN A 98 -0.53 26.67 -1.57
CA GLN A 98 -1.93 26.42 -1.92
C GLN A 98 -2.17 24.91 -2.13
N PRO A 99 -3.17 24.30 -1.47
CA PRO A 99 -3.54 22.92 -1.71
C PRO A 99 -3.93 22.68 -3.18
N SER A 100 -3.52 21.52 -3.71
CA SER A 100 -3.91 21.07 -5.05
C SER A 100 -4.78 19.82 -4.94
N GLU A 101 -5.85 19.74 -5.72
CA GLU A 101 -6.75 18.57 -5.77
C GLU A 101 -7.09 18.21 -7.21
N MET A 102 -7.03 16.92 -7.54
CA MET A 102 -7.34 16.40 -8.87
C MET A 102 -7.95 15.00 -8.80
N GLN A 103 -8.77 14.67 -9.81
CA GLN A 103 -9.21 13.29 -10.02
C GLN A 103 -8.31 12.58 -11.02
N VAL A 104 -7.92 11.35 -10.68
CA VAL A 104 -7.06 10.51 -11.49
C VAL A 104 -7.78 9.19 -11.76
N ASP A 105 -8.01 8.87 -13.03
CA ASP A 105 -8.51 7.56 -13.43
C ASP A 105 -7.32 6.59 -13.62
N LEU A 106 -7.21 5.62 -12.72
CA LEU A 106 -6.17 4.59 -12.69
C LEU A 106 -6.72 3.29 -13.29
N GLN A 107 -6.39 3.03 -14.55
CA GLN A 107 -6.67 1.74 -15.22
C GLN A 107 -5.41 0.86 -15.34
N LYS A 108 -4.25 1.47 -15.11
CA LYS A 108 -2.90 0.91 -15.11
C LYS A 108 -2.01 1.83 -14.27
N ASP A 109 -0.78 1.40 -14.04
CA ASP A 109 0.21 2.22 -13.33
C ASP A 109 0.36 3.59 -13.98
N LYS A 110 0.47 4.61 -13.14
CA LYS A 110 0.47 6.00 -13.59
C LYS A 110 1.49 6.83 -12.86
N GLU A 111 2.29 7.55 -13.64
CA GLU A 111 3.18 8.59 -13.13
C GLU A 111 2.49 9.95 -13.25
N ILE A 112 2.52 10.76 -12.18
CA ILE A 112 1.95 12.11 -12.16
C ILE A 112 2.94 13.12 -11.56
N ASN A 113 3.05 14.30 -12.17
CA ASN A 113 3.79 15.42 -11.61
C ASN A 113 2.82 16.44 -11.06
N ILE A 114 3.03 16.86 -9.82
CA ILE A 114 2.11 17.73 -9.08
C ILE A 114 2.84 19.03 -8.75
N GLY A 115 2.43 20.13 -9.39
CA GLY A 115 2.91 21.46 -9.06
C GLY A 115 2.06 22.11 -7.97
N LEU A 116 2.70 22.64 -6.93
CA LEU A 116 2.05 23.51 -5.95
C LEU A 116 2.43 24.97 -6.18
N ILE A 117 1.53 25.89 -5.82
CA ILE A 117 1.77 27.34 -5.90
C ILE A 117 2.03 27.84 -4.49
N GLN A 118 3.19 28.46 -4.27
CA GLN A 118 3.53 29.10 -3.00
C GLN A 118 2.62 30.31 -2.76
N GLU A 119 2.18 30.49 -1.51
CA GLU A 119 1.40 31.65 -1.03
C GLU A 119 2.17 32.97 -1.09
#